data_AF-A0A9D1DYV8-F1
#
_entry.id   AF-A0A9D1DYV8-F1
#
_cell.length_a   1.000
_cell.length_b   1.000
_cell.length_c   1.000
_cell.angle_alpha   90.00
_cell.angle_beta   90.00
_cell.angle_gamma   90.00
#
_symmetry.space_group_name_H-M   'P 1'
#
loop_
_entity.id
_entity.type
_entity.pdbx_description
1 polymer ?
#
loop_
_entity_poly.entity_id
_entity_poly.type
_entity_poly.pdbx_seq_one_letter_code
_entity_poly.pdbx_strand_id
1 'polypeptide(L)' 'VDTTYETVLRDVEKRDYDDSHREIAPLKKAEDAVLLDTSEMTLEESEEAVKRIILAARDGQKE' A
#
# COMPACT_ATOMS: atom_id res chain seq x y z
N VAL A 1 25.16 -8.42 4.84
CA VAL A 1 24.12 -9.02 3.98
C VAL A 1 24.61 -8.80 2.56
N ASP A 2 24.87 -9.87 1.82
CA ASP A 2 25.47 -9.80 0.49
C ASP A 2 24.39 -10.14 -0.54
N THR A 3 23.65 -9.11 -0.97
CA THR A 3 22.49 -9.22 -1.85
C THR A 3 22.54 -8.04 -2.83
N THR A 4 22.31 -8.32 -4.12
CA THR A 4 22.31 -7.30 -5.18
C THR A 4 20.95 -6.61 -5.27
N TYR A 5 20.93 -5.41 -5.85
CA TYR A 5 19.68 -4.69 -6.14
C TYR A 5 18.74 -5.54 -7.00
N GLU A 6 19.28 -6.18 -8.04
CA GLU A 6 18.54 -7.00 -8.99
C GLU A 6 17.90 -8.22 -8.31
N THR A 7 18.60 -8.82 -7.34
CA THR A 7 18.05 -9.90 -6.53
C THR A 7 16.84 -9.41 -5.72
N VAL A 8 16.96 -8.27 -5.03
CA VAL A 8 15.85 -7.72 -4.23
C VAL A 8 14.67 -7.35 -5.12
N LEU A 9 14.91 -6.68 -6.26
CA LEU A 9 13.86 -6.28 -7.18
C LEU A 9 13.06 -7.49 -7.66
N ARG A 10 13.75 -8.52 -8.14
CA ARG A 10 13.11 -9.76 -8.62
C ARG A 10 12.31 -10.46 -7.51
N ASP A 11 12.82 -10.47 -6.28
CA ASP A 11 12.14 -11.12 -5.16
C ASP A 11 10.87 -10.33 -4.75
N VAL A 12 10.91 -8.99 -4.82
CA VAL A 12 9.73 -8.13 -4.60
C VAL A 12 8.68 -8.33 -5.70
N GLU A 13 9.08 -8.28 -6.98
CA GLU A 13 8.17 -8.50 -8.11
C GLU A 13 7.50 -9.87 -8.04
N LYS A 14 8.27 -10.92 -7.69
CA LYS A 14 7.74 -12.27 -7.51
C LYS A 14 6.71 -12.31 -6.38
N ARG A 15 6.99 -11.68 -5.24
CA ARG A 15 6.06 -11.63 -4.11
C ARG A 15 4.76 -10.93 -4.50
N ASP A 16 4.85 -9.81 -5.19
CA ASP A 16 3.67 -9.03 -5.59
C ASP A 16 2.79 -9.82 -6.58
N TYR A 17 3.40 -10.61 -7.48
CA TYR A 17 2.68 -11.57 -8.32
C TYR A 17 2.00 -12.67 -7.50
N ASP A 18 2.75 -13.34 -6.63
CA ASP A 18 2.25 -14.44 -5.80
C ASP A 18 1.08 -13.98 -4.90
N ASP A 19 1.18 -12.79 -4.30
CA ASP A 19 0.16 -12.21 -3.42
C ASP A 19 -1.11 -11.79 -4.17
N SER A 20 -1.00 -11.31 -5.41
CA SER A 20 -2.16 -10.92 -6.24
C SER A 20 -2.87 -12.11 -6.89
N HIS A 21 -2.17 -13.24 -7.09
CA HIS A 21 -2.69 -14.43 -7.80
C HIS A 21 -3.04 -15.61 -6.89
N ARG A 22 -2.80 -15.51 -5.57
CA ARG A 22 -3.17 -16.57 -4.61
C ARG A 22 -4.69 -16.85 -4.61
N GLU A 23 -5.06 -18.13 -4.57
CA GLU A 23 -6.46 -18.56 -4.64
C GLU A 23 -7.30 -18.09 -3.45
N ILE A 24 -6.69 -17.98 -2.26
CA ILE A 24 -7.37 -17.63 -1.02
C ILE A 24 -6.92 -16.26 -0.53
N ALA A 25 -7.88 -15.35 -0.34
CA ALA A 25 -7.66 -13.97 0.12
C ALA A 25 -6.57 -13.21 -0.68
N PRO A 26 -6.68 -13.12 -2.02
CA PRO A 26 -5.71 -12.40 -2.86
C PRO A 26 -5.57 -10.94 -2.44
N LEU A 27 -4.39 -10.38 -2.65
CA LEU A 27 -4.13 -8.96 -2.49
C LEU A 27 -4.91 -8.20 -3.56
N LYS A 28 -6.02 -7.58 -3.15
CA LYS A 28 -6.86 -6.72 -3.98
C LYS A 28 -7.34 -5.53 -3.18
N LYS A 29 -7.56 -4.41 -3.86
CA LYS A 29 -8.15 -3.22 -3.25
C LYS A 29 -9.62 -3.48 -2.90
N ALA A 30 -10.04 -3.09 -1.69
CA ALA A 30 -11.45 -3.11 -1.31
C ALA A 30 -12.23 -1.99 -2.04
N GLU A 31 -13.55 -2.13 -2.14
CA GLU A 31 -14.40 -1.19 -2.89
C GLU A 31 -14.41 0.21 -2.26
N ASP A 32 -14.34 0.28 -0.94
CA ASP A 32 -14.31 1.51 -0.14
C ASP A 32 -12.89 1.99 0.18
N ALA A 33 -11.86 1.27 -0.28
CA ALA A 33 -10.49 1.62 0.04
C ALA A 33 -10.06 2.91 -0.70
N VAL A 34 -9.35 3.78 0.00
CA VAL A 34 -8.66 4.93 -0.59
C VAL A 34 -7.26 4.49 -1.01
N LEU A 35 -6.88 4.77 -2.26
CA LEU A 35 -5.52 4.48 -2.74
C LEU A 35 -4.59 5.63 -2.34
N LEU A 36 -3.54 5.33 -1.59
CA LEU A 36 -2.46 6.25 -1.26
C LEU A 36 -1.15 5.69 -1.81
N ASP A 37 -0.60 6.36 -2.81
CA ASP A 37 0.73 6.06 -3.36
C ASP A 37 1.77 6.94 -2.66
N THR A 38 2.79 6.29 -2.08
CA THR A 38 3.84 6.94 -1.30
C THR A 38 5.21 6.90 -2.00
N SER A 39 5.27 6.54 -3.28
CA SER A 39 6.53 6.33 -4.01
C SER A 39 7.47 7.54 -3.97
N GLU A 40 6.90 8.74 -3.96
CA GLU A 40 7.63 10.03 -3.96
C GLU A 40 7.45 10.81 -2.64
N MET A 41 6.99 10.17 -1.56
CA MET A 41 6.74 10.82 -0.27
C MET A 41 7.83 10.51 0.75
N THR A 42 8.12 11.47 1.62
CA THR A 42 8.85 11.14 2.86
C THR A 42 7.95 10.37 3.83
N LEU A 43 8.57 9.81 4.88
CA LEU A 43 7.83 9.13 5.94
C LEU A 43 6.80 10.08 6.58
N GLU A 44 7.21 11.30 6.91
CA GLU A 44 6.36 12.31 7.54
C GLU A 44 5.20 12.72 6.63
N GLU A 45 5.45 12.89 5.33
CA GLU A 45 4.41 13.21 4.36
C GLU A 45 3.38 12.08 4.23
N SER A 46 3.84 10.83 4.22
CA SER A 46 2.97 9.66 4.17
C SER A 46 2.11 9.52 5.44
N GLU A 47 2.68 9.80 6.62
CA GLU A 47 1.97 9.79 7.89
C GLU A 47 0.85 10.83 7.91
N GLU A 48 1.17 12.07 7.51
CA GLU A 48 0.19 13.15 7.45
C GLU A 48 -0.90 12.87 6.40
N ALA A 49 -0.54 12.27 5.26
CA ALA A 49 -1.51 11.84 4.26
C ALA A 49 -2.51 10.81 4.82
N VAL A 50 -2.03 9.81 5.56
CA VAL A 50 -2.88 8.81 6.23
C VAL A 50 -3.81 9.48 7.25
N LYS A 51 -3.30 10.38 8.10
CA LYS A 51 -4.12 11.11 9.09
C LYS A 51 -5.25 11.89 8.42
N ARG A 52 -4.96 12.58 7.31
CA ARG A 52 -5.98 13.34 6.55
C ARG A 52 -7.07 12.43 6.01
N ILE A 53 -6.72 11.28 5.43
CA ILE A 53 -7.70 10.31 4.91
C ILE A 53 -8.64 9.84 6.03
N ILE A 54 -8.09 9.51 7.20
CA ILE A 54 -8.86 9.05 8.36
C ILE A 54 -9.82 10.15 8.86
N LEU A 55 -9.35 11.38 9.01
CA LEU A 55 -10.18 12.49 9.48
C LEU A 55 -11.33 12.80 8.50
N ALA A 56 -11.02 12.85 7.20
CA ALA A 56 -12.03 13.09 6.16
C ALA A 56 -13.12 12.00 6.16
N ALA A 57 -12.73 10.73 6.29
CA ALA A 57 -13.68 9.62 6.37
C ALA A 57 -14.58 9.71 7.61
N ARG A 58 -14.03 10.13 8.77
CA ARG A 58 -14.81 10.29 10.01
C ARG A 58 -15.82 11.43 9.96
N ASP A 59 -15.47 12.52 9.28
CA ASP A 59 -16.37 13.67 9.18
C ASP A 59 -17.53 13.41 8.19
N GLY A 60 -17.31 12.63 7.14
CA GLY A 60 -18.36 12.16 6.23
C GLY A 60 -19.31 11.11 6.82
N GLN A 61 -18.99 10.52 7.98
CA GLN A 61 -19.82 9.54 8.70
C GLN A 61 -20.71 10.17 9.79
N LYS A 62 -20.70 11.50 9.94
CA LYS A 62 -21.49 12.22 10.95
C LYS A 62 -22.89 12.63 10.48
N GLU A 63 -23.29 12.27 9.26
CA GLU A 63 -24.67 12.37 8.74
C GLU A 63 -25.40 11.03 8.86
#